data_AF-A0A060QFK8-F1
#
_entry.id   AF-A0A060QFK8-F1
#
_cell.length_a   1.000
_cell.length_b   1.000
_cell.length_c   1.000
_cell.angle_alpha   90.00
_cell.angle_beta   90.00
_cell.angle_gamma   90.00
#
_symmetry.space_group_name_H-M   'P 1'
#
loop_
_entity.id
_entity.type
_entity.pdbx_description
1 polymer ?
#
loop_
_entity_poly.entity_id
_entity_poly.type
_entity_poly.pdbx_seq_one_letter_code
_entity_poly.pdbx_strand_id
1 'polypeptide(L)'
;MITGSFPLSRPRRNRFDGFTRRLVAETTLTIDNLIWPIFVCDGKGQRSSVASMPGVERVSVDLLEAHLAEAIGLGIPAVALFPITPTDIRDATGREATNPDNLICKAAREIKRLYPDLGLIGDVALDPYTDHGHDGLIEGNYVVNDASVEILALQAINQAAAGIDIIAPSDMMDGRIGAIRTALDKAGHDNVRVMSYAAKYASAFYGPFRDALGSGGLLKGDKKTYQMDPSNSDEALREVALDIQEGADMVMVKPGMPYLDIIHRVRETFAVPTFAYQVSGEYAMLMAAIQNGWLDRDRAILESLLAFRRAGCNGVLTYFAVEAARLLRSRL
;
A
#
# COMPACT_ATOMS: atom_id res chain seq x y z
N MET A 1 15.20 17.07 -26.56
CA MET A 1 16.34 16.12 -26.62
C MET A 1 16.98 16.20 -28.00
N ILE A 2 18.30 16.41 -28.07
CA ILE A 2 19.07 16.27 -29.31
C ILE A 2 19.67 14.87 -29.29
N THR A 3 19.28 14.02 -30.23
CA THR A 3 19.94 12.73 -30.46
C THR A 3 20.73 12.80 -31.77
N GLY A 4 21.94 12.24 -31.80
CA GLY A 4 22.66 12.09 -33.07
C GLY A 4 21.87 11.21 -34.07
N SER A 5 22.17 11.31 -35.37
CA SER A 5 21.50 10.55 -36.44
C SER A 5 22.22 9.24 -36.78
N PHE A 6 21.49 8.26 -37.31
CA PHE A 6 22.10 7.07 -37.91
C PHE A 6 22.89 7.46 -39.17
N PRO A 7 24.09 6.90 -39.44
CA PRO A 7 24.73 5.78 -38.73
C PRO A 7 25.66 6.17 -37.57
N LEU A 8 25.84 7.47 -37.30
CA LEU A 8 26.75 7.98 -36.27
C LEU A 8 26.26 7.64 -34.87
N SER A 9 24.97 7.83 -34.60
CA SER A 9 24.28 7.38 -33.39
C SER A 9 23.72 5.97 -33.56
N ARG A 10 24.12 5.06 -32.67
CA ARG A 10 23.64 3.67 -32.63
C ARG A 10 23.34 3.27 -31.19
N PRO A 11 22.11 3.43 -30.71
CA PRO A 11 21.73 3.09 -29.33
C PRO A 11 22.03 1.64 -28.93
N ARG A 12 22.15 0.72 -29.91
CA ARG A 12 22.57 -0.67 -29.69
C ARG A 12 23.99 -0.80 -29.12
N ARG A 13 24.87 0.20 -29.28
CA ARG A 13 26.22 0.19 -28.69
C ARG A 13 26.14 0.10 -27.17
N ASN A 14 25.28 0.90 -26.54
CA ASN A 14 25.02 0.84 -25.10
C ASN A 14 24.36 -0.46 -24.64
N ARG A 15 23.89 -1.30 -25.57
CA ARG A 15 23.21 -2.58 -25.31
C ARG A 15 24.07 -3.79 -25.68
N PHE A 16 25.29 -3.60 -26.16
CA PHE A 16 26.06 -4.70 -26.74
C PHE A 16 26.47 -5.72 -25.68
N ASP A 17 27.10 -5.26 -24.62
CA ASP A 17 27.62 -6.10 -23.53
C ASP A 17 26.92 -5.80 -22.19
N GLY A 18 27.05 -6.75 -21.27
CA GLY A 18 26.42 -6.64 -19.96
C GLY A 18 26.99 -5.51 -19.10
N PHE A 19 28.29 -5.20 -19.20
CA PHE A 19 28.90 -4.17 -18.36
C PHE A 19 28.44 -2.77 -18.77
N THR A 20 28.32 -2.51 -20.08
CA THR A 20 27.81 -1.24 -20.61
C THR A 20 26.36 -1.05 -20.23
N ARG A 21 25.51 -2.09 -20.33
CA ARG A 21 24.12 -2.02 -19.87
C ARG A 21 24.01 -1.64 -18.40
N ARG A 22 24.91 -2.14 -17.54
CA ARG A 22 24.97 -1.74 -16.12
C ARG A 22 25.42 -0.30 -15.94
N LEU A 23 26.47 0.14 -16.65
CA LEU A 23 27.00 1.51 -16.55
C LEU A 23 25.97 2.58 -16.93
N VAL A 24 25.10 2.29 -17.90
CA VAL A 24 24.11 3.24 -18.43
C VAL A 24 22.70 3.05 -17.88
N ALA A 25 22.49 2.13 -16.94
CA ALA A 25 21.18 1.90 -16.35
C ALA A 25 20.73 3.13 -15.55
N GLU A 26 19.56 3.67 -15.88
CA GLU A 26 19.02 4.87 -15.23
C GLU A 26 18.35 4.57 -13.88
N THR A 27 18.02 3.30 -13.63
CA THR A 27 17.22 2.90 -12.46
C THR A 27 17.70 1.58 -11.89
N THR A 28 17.81 1.52 -10.57
CA THR A 28 18.06 0.29 -9.81
C THR A 28 16.91 0.04 -8.84
N LEU A 29 16.57 -1.24 -8.66
CA LEU A 29 15.66 -1.72 -7.62
C LEU A 29 16.50 -2.33 -6.49
N THR A 30 16.18 -1.96 -5.26
CA THR A 30 16.84 -2.45 -4.04
C THR A 30 15.79 -2.91 -3.03
N ILE A 31 16.23 -3.62 -1.99
CA ILE A 31 15.34 -4.09 -0.92
C ILE A 31 14.73 -2.91 -0.17
N ASP A 32 15.44 -1.79 -0.05
CA ASP A 32 14.98 -0.54 0.58
C ASP A 32 13.75 0.07 -0.10
N ASN A 33 13.39 -0.39 -1.30
CA ASN A 33 12.21 0.05 -2.02
C ASN A 33 10.98 -0.82 -1.75
N LEU A 34 11.08 -1.88 -0.97
CA LEU A 34 10.03 -2.88 -0.79
C LEU A 34 9.30 -2.66 0.53
N ILE A 35 7.97 -2.56 0.48
CA ILE A 35 7.10 -2.58 1.66
C ILE A 35 6.21 -3.81 1.53
N TRP A 36 6.11 -4.61 2.59
CA TRP A 36 5.34 -5.86 2.55
C TRP A 36 3.96 -5.70 3.21
N PRO A 37 2.86 -5.75 2.44
CA PRO A 37 1.52 -5.85 3.01
C PRO A 37 1.30 -7.21 3.66
N ILE A 38 0.79 -7.21 4.90
CA ILE A 38 0.43 -8.44 5.64
C ILE A 38 -1.00 -8.38 6.16
N PHE A 39 -1.63 -9.55 6.24
CA PHE A 39 -2.99 -9.72 6.75
C PHE A 39 -2.97 -10.34 8.13
N VAL A 40 -3.53 -9.63 9.11
CA VAL A 40 -3.61 -10.09 10.49
C VAL A 40 -5.03 -10.53 10.79
N CYS A 41 -5.22 -11.72 11.33
CA CYS A 41 -6.52 -12.21 11.81
C CYS A 41 -6.55 -12.39 13.34
N ASP A 42 -7.75 -12.47 13.90
CA ASP A 42 -7.93 -12.74 15.33
C ASP A 42 -7.74 -14.23 15.67
N GLY A 43 -7.58 -14.53 16.95
CA GLY A 43 -7.41 -15.88 17.49
C GLY A 43 -5.97 -16.27 17.82
N LYS A 44 -5.73 -17.58 18.00
CA LYS A 44 -4.43 -18.16 18.37
C LYS A 44 -4.07 -19.30 17.42
N GLY A 45 -2.81 -19.35 16.98
CA GLY A 45 -2.31 -20.36 16.05
C GLY A 45 -3.05 -20.39 14.70
N GLN A 46 -3.67 -19.28 14.29
CA GLN A 46 -4.46 -19.21 13.06
C GLN A 46 -3.54 -18.87 11.89
N ARG A 47 -3.61 -19.70 10.84
CA ARG A 47 -2.97 -19.46 9.55
C ARG A 47 -3.89 -19.96 8.45
N SER A 48 -4.20 -19.11 7.48
CA SER A 48 -5.03 -19.49 6.34
C SER A 48 -4.57 -18.83 5.05
N SER A 49 -4.59 -19.57 3.94
CA SER A 49 -4.23 -19.06 2.63
C SER A 49 -5.36 -18.20 2.03
N VAL A 50 -4.98 -17.21 1.21
CA VAL A 50 -5.92 -16.42 0.41
C VAL A 50 -6.00 -17.04 -0.99
N ALA A 51 -7.13 -17.68 -1.32
CA ALA A 51 -7.27 -18.45 -2.56
C ALA A 51 -7.02 -17.63 -3.84
N SER A 52 -7.50 -16.38 -3.88
CA SER A 52 -7.30 -15.47 -5.01
C SER A 52 -5.92 -14.80 -5.05
N MET A 53 -5.06 -15.08 -4.06
CA MET A 53 -3.69 -14.57 -3.96
C MET A 53 -2.73 -15.71 -3.57
N PRO A 54 -2.40 -16.63 -4.50
CA PRO A 54 -1.63 -17.83 -4.18
C PRO A 54 -0.29 -17.52 -3.51
N GLY A 55 -0.04 -18.06 -2.32
CA GLY A 55 1.17 -17.80 -1.54
C GLY A 55 1.04 -16.69 -0.48
N VAL A 56 -0.08 -15.96 -0.49
CA VAL A 56 -0.41 -14.98 0.56
C VAL A 56 -1.25 -15.64 1.65
N GLU A 57 -0.94 -15.31 2.89
CA GLU A 57 -1.55 -15.88 4.09
C GLU A 57 -2.12 -14.80 5.00
N ARG A 58 -3.10 -15.21 5.81
CA ARG A 58 -3.63 -14.50 6.96
C ARG A 58 -3.09 -15.17 8.21
N VAL A 59 -2.54 -14.41 9.15
CA VAL A 59 -1.92 -14.96 10.37
C VAL A 59 -2.44 -14.28 11.63
N SER A 60 -2.59 -15.05 12.71
CA SER A 60 -2.88 -14.48 14.03
C SER A 60 -1.66 -13.80 14.64
N VAL A 61 -1.91 -12.88 15.57
CA VAL A 61 -0.88 -12.05 16.22
C VAL A 61 0.24 -12.90 16.83
N ASP A 62 -0.09 -14.04 17.45
CA ASP A 62 0.87 -14.95 18.08
C ASP A 62 1.83 -15.63 17.09
N LEU A 63 1.54 -15.60 15.79
CA LEU A 63 2.40 -16.15 14.74
C LEU A 63 3.25 -15.08 14.04
N LEU A 64 3.14 -13.80 14.40
CA LEU A 64 3.82 -12.69 13.72
C LEU A 64 5.34 -12.79 13.81
N GLU A 65 5.89 -13.28 14.92
CA GLU A 65 7.34 -13.47 15.07
C GLU A 65 7.90 -14.35 13.95
N ALA A 66 7.32 -15.55 13.78
CA ALA A 66 7.74 -16.50 12.76
C ALA A 66 7.37 -16.04 11.35
N HIS A 67 6.22 -15.35 11.18
CA HIS A 67 5.77 -14.86 9.88
C HIS A 67 6.68 -13.73 9.33
N LEU A 68 7.21 -12.88 10.20
CA LEU A 68 8.06 -11.75 9.82
C LEU A 68 9.55 -12.07 9.78
N ALA A 69 9.99 -13.16 10.42
CA ALA A 69 11.40 -13.49 10.60
C ALA A 69 12.23 -13.43 9.30
N GLU A 70 11.66 -13.91 8.20
CA GLU A 70 12.35 -13.88 6.91
C GLU A 70 12.43 -12.46 6.30
N ALA A 71 11.35 -11.70 6.36
CA ALA A 71 11.35 -10.31 5.89
C ALA A 71 12.41 -9.47 6.64
N ILE A 72 12.52 -9.69 7.95
CA ILE A 72 13.56 -9.11 8.80
C ILE A 72 14.95 -9.57 8.35
N GLY A 73 15.17 -10.88 8.21
CA GLY A 73 16.46 -11.44 7.79
C GLY A 73 16.91 -10.95 6.40
N LEU A 74 15.97 -10.65 5.51
CA LEU A 74 16.22 -10.07 4.19
C LEU A 74 16.48 -8.55 4.22
N GLY A 75 16.06 -7.85 5.27
CA GLY A 75 16.23 -6.40 5.44
C GLY A 75 15.10 -5.58 4.81
N ILE A 76 13.88 -6.12 4.72
CA ILE A 76 12.71 -5.36 4.27
C ILE A 76 12.45 -4.22 5.26
N PRO A 77 12.40 -2.95 4.82
CA PRO A 77 12.37 -1.80 5.73
C PRO A 77 11.04 -1.61 6.46
N ALA A 78 9.91 -2.03 5.87
CA ALA A 78 8.60 -1.81 6.47
C ALA A 78 7.55 -2.84 6.05
N VAL A 79 6.53 -2.98 6.90
CA VAL A 79 5.31 -3.76 6.63
C VAL A 79 4.07 -2.87 6.72
N ALA A 80 3.07 -3.15 5.89
CA ALA A 80 1.76 -2.51 5.95
C ALA A 80 0.74 -3.49 6.53
N LEU A 81 0.07 -3.08 7.62
CA LEU A 81 -0.84 -3.95 8.37
C LEU A 81 -2.28 -3.79 7.88
N PHE A 82 -2.91 -4.92 7.56
CA PHE A 82 -4.33 -4.97 7.20
C PHE A 82 -5.07 -5.94 8.13
N PRO A 83 -5.99 -5.44 8.99
CA PRO A 83 -6.72 -6.28 9.92
C PRO A 83 -7.89 -6.99 9.24
N ILE A 84 -8.09 -8.26 9.58
CA ILE A 84 -9.28 -9.03 9.24
C ILE A 84 -10.19 -9.01 10.47
N THR A 85 -10.93 -7.92 10.62
CA THR A 85 -11.85 -7.71 11.74
C THR A 85 -12.92 -8.80 11.73
N PRO A 86 -13.15 -9.51 12.84
CA PRO A 86 -14.25 -10.48 12.97
C PRO A 86 -15.60 -9.86 12.60
N THR A 87 -16.46 -10.63 11.91
CA THR A 87 -17.72 -10.10 11.35
C THR A 87 -18.73 -9.70 12.42
N ASP A 88 -18.68 -10.31 13.60
CA ASP A 88 -19.58 -10.09 14.73
C ASP A 88 -19.31 -8.78 15.49
N ILE A 89 -18.14 -8.16 15.27
CA ILE A 89 -17.78 -6.87 15.87
C ILE A 89 -17.76 -5.72 14.85
N ARG A 90 -18.14 -5.99 13.59
CA ARG A 90 -18.38 -4.96 12.58
C ARG A 90 -19.77 -4.38 12.77
N ASP A 91 -19.89 -3.07 12.66
CA ASP A 91 -21.16 -2.34 12.74
C ASP A 91 -21.20 -1.18 11.74
N ALA A 92 -22.38 -0.63 11.48
CA ALA A 92 -22.55 0.47 10.52
C ALA A 92 -21.77 1.75 10.87
N THR A 93 -21.22 1.86 12.09
CA THR A 93 -20.42 3.01 12.53
C THR A 93 -18.92 2.75 12.50
N GLY A 94 -18.50 1.52 12.25
CA GLY A 94 -17.09 1.12 12.31
C GLY A 94 -16.48 1.29 13.70
N ARG A 95 -17.27 1.12 14.79
CA ARG A 95 -16.86 1.43 16.17
C ARG A 95 -15.50 0.82 16.56
N GLU A 96 -15.23 -0.39 16.10
CA GLU A 96 -13.98 -1.12 16.37
C GLU A 96 -12.72 -0.42 15.79
N ALA A 97 -12.86 0.47 14.81
CA ALA A 97 -11.76 1.32 14.33
C ALA A 97 -11.21 2.24 15.45
N THR A 98 -12.09 2.65 16.36
CA THR A 98 -11.74 3.55 17.50
C THR A 98 -11.40 2.81 18.79
N ASN A 99 -11.36 1.47 18.77
CA ASN A 99 -10.92 0.67 19.89
C ASN A 99 -9.37 0.63 19.97
N PRO A 100 -8.74 1.13 21.05
CA PRO A 100 -7.26 1.12 21.19
C PRO A 100 -6.66 -0.29 21.31
N ASP A 101 -7.52 -1.29 21.56
CA ASP A 101 -7.20 -2.71 21.61
C ASP A 101 -7.74 -3.50 20.41
N ASN A 102 -8.05 -2.81 19.30
CA ASN A 102 -8.39 -3.49 18.06
C ASN A 102 -7.21 -4.32 17.50
N LEU A 103 -7.52 -5.14 16.50
CA LEU A 103 -6.57 -6.12 15.96
C LEU A 103 -5.29 -5.48 15.40
N ILE A 104 -5.39 -4.37 14.66
CA ILE A 104 -4.21 -3.70 14.11
C ILE A 104 -3.33 -3.10 15.20
N CYS A 105 -3.92 -2.53 16.26
CA CYS A 105 -3.17 -1.99 17.40
C CYS A 105 -2.48 -3.08 18.22
N LYS A 106 -3.15 -4.22 18.44
CA LYS A 106 -2.54 -5.40 19.08
C LYS A 106 -1.37 -5.93 18.27
N ALA A 107 -1.53 -6.04 16.95
CA ALA A 107 -0.46 -6.47 16.05
C ALA A 107 0.72 -5.50 16.07
N ALA A 108 0.46 -4.19 16.01
CA ALA A 108 1.50 -3.16 16.03
C ALA A 108 2.35 -3.24 17.31
N ARG A 109 1.70 -3.32 18.48
CA ARG A 109 2.40 -3.47 19.77
C ARG A 109 3.27 -4.73 19.81
N GLU A 110 2.75 -5.86 19.33
CA GLU A 110 3.50 -7.11 19.32
C GLU A 110 4.69 -7.06 18.35
N ILE A 111 4.51 -6.48 17.15
CA ILE A 111 5.60 -6.34 16.18
C ILE A 111 6.66 -5.38 16.72
N LYS A 112 6.29 -4.24 17.34
CA LYS A 112 7.27 -3.34 17.95
C LYS A 112 8.03 -3.97 19.12
N ARG A 113 7.38 -4.88 19.88
CA ARG A 113 8.05 -5.65 20.94
C ARG A 113 9.10 -6.61 20.37
N LEU A 114 8.81 -7.25 19.24
CA LEU A 114 9.68 -8.25 18.61
C LEU A 114 10.78 -7.61 17.73
N TYR A 115 10.42 -6.60 16.96
CA TYR A 115 11.22 -5.99 15.90
C TYR A 115 11.07 -4.45 15.95
N PRO A 116 11.68 -3.77 16.96
CA PRO A 116 11.46 -2.35 17.21
C PRO A 116 11.85 -1.44 16.02
N ASP A 117 12.86 -1.86 15.25
CA ASP A 117 13.39 -1.10 14.10
C ASP A 117 12.61 -1.33 12.80
N LEU A 118 11.67 -2.29 12.76
CA LEU A 118 10.82 -2.48 11.59
C LEU A 118 9.81 -1.34 11.49
N GLY A 119 9.76 -0.68 10.32
CA GLY A 119 8.75 0.34 10.04
C GLY A 119 7.35 -0.27 9.92
N LEU A 120 6.40 0.29 10.65
CA LEU A 120 4.99 -0.10 10.60
C LEU A 120 4.16 0.95 9.90
N ILE A 121 3.41 0.51 8.89
CA ILE A 121 2.43 1.32 8.17
C ILE A 121 1.03 0.81 8.54
N GLY A 122 0.22 1.68 9.13
CA GLY A 122 -1.14 1.37 9.53
C GLY A 122 -2.15 1.96 8.54
N ASP A 123 -3.04 1.11 8.03
CA ASP A 123 -4.15 1.54 7.18
C ASP A 123 -5.22 2.25 8.02
N VAL A 124 -5.58 3.48 7.63
CA VAL A 124 -6.68 4.25 8.23
C VAL A 124 -7.81 4.33 7.21
N ALA A 125 -8.84 3.54 7.46
CA ALA A 125 -10.08 3.42 6.69
C ALA A 125 -11.11 2.64 7.53
N LEU A 126 -12.40 2.85 7.26
CA LEU A 126 -13.47 2.15 7.98
C LEU A 126 -13.94 0.85 7.32
N ASP A 127 -13.53 0.53 6.10
CA ASP A 127 -14.04 -0.66 5.38
C ASP A 127 -13.73 -2.01 6.05
N PRO A 128 -12.65 -2.19 6.83
CA PRO A 128 -12.46 -3.41 7.61
C PRO A 128 -13.38 -3.49 8.82
N TYR A 129 -13.98 -2.38 9.25
CA TYR A 129 -14.72 -2.26 10.52
C TYR A 129 -16.21 -2.08 10.33
N THR A 130 -16.65 -1.69 9.13
CA THR A 130 -18.07 -1.51 8.81
C THR A 130 -18.72 -2.81 8.35
N ASP A 131 -19.99 -3.00 8.70
CA ASP A 131 -20.80 -4.14 8.25
C ASP A 131 -21.24 -4.02 6.77
N HIS A 132 -21.14 -2.82 6.20
CA HIS A 132 -21.43 -2.52 4.80
C HIS A 132 -20.18 -2.38 3.92
N GLY A 133 -18.96 -2.40 4.49
CA GLY A 133 -17.70 -2.42 3.74
C GLY A 133 -17.34 -1.14 2.97
N HIS A 134 -17.96 0.00 3.31
CA HIS A 134 -17.56 1.32 2.80
C HIS A 134 -16.49 1.94 3.71
N ASP A 135 -15.67 2.83 3.14
CA ASP A 135 -14.51 3.42 3.80
C ASP A 135 -14.90 4.50 4.84
N GLY A 136 -16.18 4.85 4.91
CA GLY A 136 -16.75 5.88 5.79
C GLY A 136 -18.18 5.54 6.24
N LEU A 137 -18.77 6.40 7.06
CA LEU A 137 -20.15 6.35 7.54
C LEU A 137 -21.15 6.57 6.39
N ILE A 138 -22.34 5.96 6.47
CA ILE A 138 -23.38 6.08 5.43
C ILE A 138 -24.60 6.84 5.97
N GLU A 139 -25.05 7.84 5.21
CA GLU A 139 -26.38 8.44 5.35
C GLU A 139 -27.17 8.26 4.04
N GLY A 140 -28.26 7.51 4.10
CA GLY A 140 -29.02 7.13 2.90
C GLY A 140 -28.18 6.24 1.97
N ASN A 141 -27.80 6.78 0.80
CA ASN A 141 -26.96 6.10 -0.20
C ASN A 141 -25.61 6.79 -0.40
N TYR A 142 -25.20 7.66 0.54
CA TYR A 142 -23.99 8.48 0.42
C TYR A 142 -23.05 8.21 1.59
N VAL A 143 -21.76 8.10 1.30
CA VAL A 143 -20.71 8.04 2.33
C VAL A 143 -20.44 9.47 2.78
N VAL A 144 -20.77 9.80 4.02
CA VAL A 144 -20.66 11.17 4.53
C VAL A 144 -19.21 11.53 4.87
N ASN A 145 -18.73 12.64 4.30
CA ASN A 145 -17.33 13.03 4.38
C ASN A 145 -16.87 13.37 5.82
N ASP A 146 -17.34 14.50 6.35
CA ASP A 146 -16.77 15.10 7.57
C ASP A 146 -16.94 14.21 8.80
N ALA A 147 -18.12 13.57 8.95
CA ALA A 147 -18.37 12.64 10.04
C ALA A 147 -17.49 11.38 9.95
N SER A 148 -17.09 10.95 8.74
CA SER A 148 -16.10 9.87 8.58
C SER A 148 -14.70 10.35 8.98
N VAL A 149 -14.31 11.56 8.57
CA VAL A 149 -13.01 12.16 8.89
C VAL A 149 -12.77 12.25 10.40
N GLU A 150 -13.80 12.57 11.19
CA GLU A 150 -13.70 12.58 12.67
C GLU A 150 -13.30 11.21 13.24
N ILE A 151 -13.89 10.12 12.73
CA ILE A 151 -13.57 8.76 13.18
C ILE A 151 -12.17 8.36 12.72
N LEU A 152 -11.80 8.69 11.48
CA LEU A 152 -10.49 8.38 10.92
C LEU A 152 -9.36 9.06 11.71
N ALA A 153 -9.57 10.29 12.19
CA ALA A 153 -8.64 10.98 13.07
C ALA A 153 -8.44 10.27 14.42
N LEU A 154 -9.52 9.75 15.02
CA LEU A 154 -9.43 8.95 16.25
C LEU A 154 -8.72 7.61 16.02
N GLN A 155 -9.01 6.95 14.90
CA GLN A 155 -8.34 5.72 14.49
C GLN A 155 -6.83 5.95 14.32
N ALA A 156 -6.42 7.06 13.70
CA ALA A 156 -5.01 7.43 13.53
C ALA A 156 -4.29 7.62 14.86
N ILE A 157 -4.91 8.30 15.83
CA ILE A 157 -4.35 8.47 17.18
C ILE A 157 -4.13 7.10 17.85
N ASN A 158 -5.13 6.21 17.80
CA ASN A 158 -5.02 4.88 18.40
C ASN A 158 -3.87 4.06 17.77
N GLN A 159 -3.75 4.10 16.45
CA GLN A 159 -2.68 3.42 15.72
C GLN A 159 -1.31 3.98 16.08
N ALA A 160 -1.16 5.31 16.14
CA ALA A 160 0.06 5.97 16.57
C ALA A 160 0.45 5.58 18.00
N ALA A 161 -0.50 5.61 18.94
CA ALA A 161 -0.28 5.19 20.33
C ALA A 161 0.11 3.70 20.46
N ALA A 162 -0.29 2.86 19.50
CA ALA A 162 0.09 1.45 19.42
C ALA A 162 1.49 1.20 18.81
N GLY A 163 2.16 2.25 18.31
CA GLY A 163 3.49 2.16 17.72
C GLY A 163 3.51 2.07 16.20
N ILE A 164 2.42 2.39 15.50
CA ILE A 164 2.47 2.60 14.05
C ILE A 164 3.29 3.86 13.75
N ASP A 165 4.30 3.71 12.90
CA ASP A 165 5.22 4.81 12.57
C ASP A 165 4.70 5.69 11.42
N ILE A 166 3.93 5.09 10.50
CA ILE A 166 3.35 5.75 9.32
C ILE A 166 1.85 5.47 9.31
N ILE A 167 1.05 6.51 9.49
CA ILE A 167 -0.39 6.47 9.27
C ILE A 167 -0.65 6.62 7.78
N ALA A 168 -1.42 5.71 7.19
CA ALA A 168 -1.67 5.69 5.76
C ALA A 168 -3.18 5.72 5.47
N PRO A 169 -3.81 6.91 5.46
CA PRO A 169 -5.25 7.06 5.24
C PRO A 169 -5.59 6.66 3.82
N SER A 170 -6.39 5.60 3.68
CA SER A 170 -6.77 5.04 2.38
C SER A 170 -8.23 5.32 2.01
N ASP A 171 -8.97 6.03 2.85
CA ASP A 171 -10.41 6.27 2.78
C ASP A 171 -10.90 7.12 1.59
N MET A 172 -10.06 8.04 1.07
CA MET A 172 -10.40 9.02 0.03
C MET A 172 -11.50 10.02 0.44
N MET A 173 -11.59 10.40 1.70
CA MET A 173 -12.41 11.53 2.14
C MET A 173 -11.67 12.85 1.89
N ASP A 174 -12.40 13.91 1.58
CA ASP A 174 -11.83 15.25 1.43
C ASP A 174 -11.38 15.79 2.79
N GLY A 175 -10.18 16.39 2.87
CA GLY A 175 -9.67 17.03 4.09
C GLY A 175 -9.16 16.09 5.19
N ARG A 176 -9.16 14.76 4.98
CA ARG A 176 -8.75 13.80 6.01
C ARG A 176 -7.29 13.97 6.44
N ILE A 177 -6.40 14.39 5.54
CA ILE A 177 -4.96 14.49 5.84
C ILE A 177 -4.74 15.60 6.86
N GLY A 178 -5.35 16.77 6.65
CA GLY A 178 -5.22 17.90 7.55
C GLY A 178 -5.84 17.62 8.92
N ALA A 179 -6.99 16.93 8.93
CA ALA A 179 -7.63 16.50 10.17
C ALA A 179 -6.78 15.49 10.95
N ILE A 180 -6.26 14.46 10.29
CA ILE A 180 -5.40 13.43 10.90
C ILE A 180 -4.09 14.04 11.40
N ARG A 181 -3.41 14.87 10.60
CA ARG A 181 -2.20 15.59 11.00
C ARG A 181 -2.46 16.42 12.26
N THR A 182 -3.50 17.24 12.25
CA THR A 182 -3.90 18.06 13.41
C THR A 182 -4.17 17.21 14.65
N ALA A 183 -4.83 16.06 14.49
CA ALA A 183 -5.16 15.16 15.58
C ALA A 183 -3.92 14.48 16.18
N LEU A 184 -3.00 14.01 15.33
CA LEU A 184 -1.71 13.44 15.73
C LEU A 184 -0.88 14.46 16.52
N ASP A 185 -0.73 15.67 16.00
CA ASP A 185 0.07 16.71 16.64
C ASP A 185 -0.52 17.11 18.00
N LYS A 186 -1.85 17.27 18.10
CA LYS A 186 -2.54 17.53 19.38
C LYS A 186 -2.37 16.41 20.41
N ALA A 187 -2.21 15.17 19.95
CA ALA A 187 -1.98 14.01 20.81
C ALA A 187 -0.49 13.80 21.18
N GLY A 188 0.42 14.65 20.69
CA GLY A 188 1.86 14.55 20.94
C GLY A 188 2.57 13.52 20.06
N HIS A 189 2.02 13.23 18.88
CA HIS A 189 2.56 12.29 17.90
C HIS A 189 3.26 13.02 16.72
N ASP A 190 4.04 14.06 17.01
CA ASP A 190 4.63 14.97 16.01
C ASP A 190 5.46 14.25 14.93
N ASN A 191 6.13 13.15 15.28
CA ASN A 191 7.02 12.40 14.39
C ASN A 191 6.35 11.22 13.66
N VAL A 192 5.05 11.01 13.87
CA VAL A 192 4.30 10.02 13.11
C VAL A 192 4.06 10.59 11.73
N ARG A 193 4.45 9.83 10.69
CA ARG A 193 4.30 10.29 9.30
C ARG A 193 2.91 9.98 8.78
N VAL A 194 2.48 10.78 7.81
CA VAL A 194 1.25 10.53 7.05
C VAL A 194 1.62 10.18 5.61
N MET A 195 1.33 8.95 5.20
CA MET A 195 1.45 8.46 3.83
C MET A 195 0.07 8.46 3.18
N SER A 196 -0.27 9.55 2.51
CA SER A 196 -1.59 9.69 1.91
C SER A 196 -1.76 8.76 0.71
N TYR A 197 -2.87 8.03 0.64
CA TYR A 197 -3.36 7.42 -0.60
C TYR A 197 -4.00 8.48 -1.50
N ALA A 198 -3.22 9.51 -1.84
CA ALA A 198 -3.68 10.73 -2.50
C ALA A 198 -4.40 10.45 -3.82
N ALA A 199 -3.86 9.58 -4.67
CA ALA A 199 -4.49 9.20 -5.92
C ALA A 199 -4.94 7.74 -5.88
N LYS A 200 -6.04 7.46 -5.15
CA LYS A 200 -6.67 6.13 -5.10
C LYS A 200 -7.90 6.07 -6.00
N TYR A 201 -7.79 5.25 -7.03
CA TYR A 201 -8.81 5.08 -8.08
C TYR A 201 -9.86 4.02 -7.74
N ALA A 202 -11.08 4.22 -8.26
CA ALA A 202 -12.19 3.27 -8.24
C ALA A 202 -11.91 2.10 -9.20
N SER A 203 -11.04 1.19 -8.76
CA SER A 203 -10.45 0.17 -9.64
C SER A 203 -11.06 -1.22 -9.52
N ALA A 204 -11.05 -1.95 -10.64
CA ALA A 204 -11.38 -3.38 -10.70
C ALA A 204 -10.27 -4.30 -10.13
N PHE A 205 -9.06 -3.78 -9.91
CA PHE A 205 -7.90 -4.57 -9.46
C PHE A 205 -7.92 -4.90 -7.95
N TYR A 206 -8.97 -4.52 -7.20
CA TYR A 206 -9.07 -4.75 -5.76
C TYR A 206 -9.79 -6.05 -5.36
N GLY A 207 -10.36 -6.79 -6.31
CA GLY A 207 -11.13 -8.01 -6.03
C GLY A 207 -10.43 -8.97 -5.05
N PRO A 208 -9.19 -9.42 -5.34
CA PRO A 208 -8.51 -10.37 -4.46
C PRO A 208 -8.19 -9.82 -3.05
N PHE A 209 -8.03 -8.51 -2.88
CA PHE A 209 -7.86 -7.89 -1.56
C PHE A 209 -9.15 -7.93 -0.74
N ARG A 210 -10.31 -7.71 -1.37
CA ARG A 210 -11.62 -7.83 -0.71
C ARG A 210 -11.86 -9.27 -0.25
N ASP A 211 -11.43 -10.25 -1.04
CA ASP A 211 -11.42 -11.65 -0.60
C ASP A 211 -10.49 -11.84 0.60
N ALA A 212 -9.27 -11.29 0.55
CA ALA A 212 -8.29 -11.39 1.63
C ALA A 212 -8.83 -10.84 2.97
N LEU A 213 -9.53 -9.70 2.96
CA LEU A 213 -10.17 -9.10 4.15
C LEU A 213 -11.45 -9.79 4.62
N GLY A 214 -11.96 -10.77 3.86
CA GLY A 214 -13.27 -11.37 4.12
C GLY A 214 -14.44 -10.41 3.86
N SER A 215 -14.20 -9.31 3.13
CA SER A 215 -15.20 -8.27 2.84
C SER A 215 -15.86 -8.40 1.46
N GLY A 216 -15.46 -9.40 0.66
CA GLY A 216 -15.93 -9.60 -0.73
C GLY A 216 -17.46 -9.65 -0.92
N GLY A 217 -18.23 -9.95 0.13
CA GLY A 217 -19.70 -9.94 0.10
C GLY A 217 -20.37 -8.78 0.86
N LEU A 218 -19.61 -7.94 1.56
CA LEU A 218 -20.16 -6.87 2.41
C LEU A 218 -20.47 -5.60 1.62
N LEU A 219 -19.56 -5.22 0.71
CA LEU A 219 -19.72 -4.03 -0.11
C LEU A 219 -20.90 -4.19 -1.07
N LYS A 220 -21.98 -3.45 -0.81
CA LYS A 220 -23.11 -3.30 -1.72
C LYS A 220 -22.96 -2.00 -2.49
N GLY A 221 -22.85 -2.07 -3.81
CA GLY A 221 -22.63 -0.91 -4.67
C GLY A 221 -21.17 -0.76 -5.08
N ASP A 222 -20.71 0.49 -5.20
CA ASP A 222 -19.33 0.81 -5.57
C ASP A 222 -18.74 1.96 -4.73
N LYS A 223 -17.48 2.27 -5.00
CA LYS A 223 -16.71 3.29 -4.26
C LYS A 223 -16.53 4.57 -5.08
N LYS A 224 -17.30 4.77 -6.16
CA LYS A 224 -17.08 5.84 -7.15
C LYS A 224 -17.48 7.24 -6.69
N THR A 225 -18.15 7.36 -5.54
CA THR A 225 -18.51 8.67 -4.97
C THR A 225 -17.38 9.30 -4.15
N TYR A 226 -16.24 8.63 -4.02
CA TYR A 226 -15.07 9.12 -3.27
C TYR A 226 -13.74 8.64 -3.88
N GLN A 227 -13.65 7.40 -4.40
CA GLN A 227 -12.47 6.98 -5.17
C GLN A 227 -12.52 7.56 -6.58
N MET A 228 -11.36 7.96 -7.08
CA MET A 228 -11.22 8.67 -8.36
C MET A 228 -11.65 7.84 -9.56
N ASP A 229 -12.14 8.50 -10.61
CA ASP A 229 -12.42 7.86 -11.90
C ASP A 229 -11.10 7.45 -12.59
N PRO A 230 -10.92 6.17 -13.00
CA PRO A 230 -9.75 5.71 -13.76
C PRO A 230 -9.39 6.52 -15.00
N SER A 231 -10.34 7.26 -15.59
CA SER A 231 -10.12 8.11 -16.75
C SER A 231 -9.45 9.46 -16.43
N ASN A 232 -9.31 9.81 -15.15
CA ASN A 232 -8.83 11.12 -14.73
C ASN A 232 -7.34 11.11 -14.35
N SER A 233 -6.55 11.93 -15.05
CA SER A 233 -5.12 12.10 -14.79
C SER A 233 -4.78 13.45 -14.15
N ASP A 234 -5.43 14.54 -14.60
CA ASP A 234 -5.21 15.89 -14.03
C ASP A 234 -5.77 16.04 -12.61
N GLU A 235 -6.85 15.32 -12.30
CA GLU A 235 -7.44 15.26 -10.96
C GLU A 235 -6.44 14.71 -9.93
N ALA A 236 -5.63 13.70 -10.31
CA ALA A 236 -4.61 13.13 -9.42
C ALA A 236 -3.59 14.17 -8.94
N LEU A 237 -3.26 15.13 -9.79
CA LEU A 237 -2.35 16.22 -9.40
C LEU A 237 -3.02 17.18 -8.41
N ARG A 238 -4.34 17.39 -8.52
CA ARG A 238 -5.09 18.22 -7.55
C ARG A 238 -5.16 17.53 -6.20
N GLU A 239 -5.52 16.25 -6.18
CA GLU A 239 -5.55 15.44 -4.96
C GLU A 239 -4.21 15.45 -4.23
N VAL A 240 -3.12 15.17 -4.96
CA VAL A 240 -1.77 15.19 -4.40
C VAL A 240 -1.38 16.58 -3.88
N ALA A 241 -1.74 17.64 -4.61
CA ALA A 241 -1.45 19.01 -4.16
C ALA A 241 -2.18 19.36 -2.85
N LEU A 242 -3.46 18.97 -2.72
CA LEU A 242 -4.24 19.17 -1.50
C LEU A 242 -3.61 18.43 -0.32
N ASP A 243 -3.30 17.14 -0.49
CA ASP A 243 -2.72 16.34 0.59
C ASP A 243 -1.33 16.82 1.04
N ILE A 244 -0.50 17.30 0.11
CA ILE A 244 0.79 17.92 0.46
C ILE A 244 0.55 19.20 1.28
N GLN A 245 -0.41 20.04 0.86
CA GLN A 245 -0.75 21.26 1.58
C GLN A 245 -1.29 20.99 2.98
N GLU A 246 -2.00 19.86 3.14
CA GLU A 246 -2.55 19.39 4.41
C GLU A 246 -1.53 18.71 5.34
N GLY A 247 -0.30 18.48 4.87
CA GLY A 247 0.80 17.97 5.70
C GLY A 247 1.09 16.47 5.53
N ALA A 248 0.80 15.88 4.37
CA ALA A 248 1.28 14.55 4.03
C ALA A 248 2.82 14.54 3.87
N ASP A 249 3.48 13.59 4.52
CA ASP A 249 4.93 13.36 4.40
C ASP A 249 5.29 12.54 3.16
N MET A 250 4.35 11.66 2.75
CA MET A 250 4.44 10.84 1.56
C MET A 250 3.10 10.81 0.84
N VAL A 251 3.14 10.65 -0.48
CA VAL A 251 1.93 10.48 -1.31
C VAL A 251 2.00 9.17 -2.09
N MET A 252 0.85 8.55 -2.31
CA MET A 252 0.74 7.24 -2.95
C MET A 252 -0.28 7.24 -4.09
N VAL A 253 0.07 6.54 -5.17
CA VAL A 253 -0.85 6.18 -6.26
C VAL A 253 -1.31 4.73 -6.07
N LYS A 254 -2.63 4.49 -6.18
CA LYS A 254 -3.23 3.16 -6.08
C LYS A 254 -4.39 3.01 -7.08
N PRO A 255 -4.44 1.97 -7.94
CA PRO A 255 -3.45 0.90 -8.14
C PRO A 255 -2.10 1.36 -8.70
N GLY A 256 -1.20 0.41 -8.90
CA GLY A 256 0.17 0.66 -9.26
C GLY A 256 0.44 0.60 -10.76
N MET A 257 0.65 -0.60 -11.29
CA MET A 257 1.08 -0.83 -12.68
C MET A 257 0.15 -0.20 -13.73
N PRO A 258 -1.19 -0.19 -13.56
CA PRO A 258 -2.08 0.47 -14.52
C PRO A 258 -2.01 2.00 -14.51
N TYR A 259 -1.29 2.60 -13.55
CA TYR A 259 -1.21 4.05 -13.31
C TYR A 259 0.25 4.55 -13.20
N LEU A 260 1.18 3.88 -13.90
CA LEU A 260 2.60 4.30 -13.95
C LEU A 260 2.78 5.70 -14.56
N ASP A 261 1.88 6.10 -15.47
CA ASP A 261 1.82 7.46 -16.01
C ASP A 261 1.46 8.49 -14.92
N ILE A 262 0.51 8.17 -14.04
CA ILE A 262 0.13 9.03 -12.90
C ILE A 262 1.31 9.17 -11.93
N ILE A 263 1.97 8.06 -11.59
CA ILE A 263 3.17 8.06 -10.74
C ILE A 263 4.23 8.99 -11.33
N HIS A 264 4.48 8.89 -12.63
CA HIS A 264 5.45 9.74 -13.32
C HIS A 264 5.05 11.21 -13.27
N ARG A 265 3.79 11.54 -13.55
CA ARG A 265 3.29 12.92 -13.47
C ARG A 265 3.41 13.50 -12.06
N VAL A 266 3.05 12.73 -11.03
CA VAL A 266 3.18 13.14 -9.62
C VAL A 266 4.65 13.40 -9.27
N ARG A 267 5.55 12.49 -9.66
CA ARG A 267 6.98 12.63 -9.40
C ARG A 267 7.57 13.88 -10.05
N GLU A 268 7.27 14.11 -11.32
CA GLU A 268 7.77 15.27 -12.08
C GLU A 268 7.20 16.60 -11.57
N THR A 269 5.93 16.61 -11.13
CA THR A 269 5.25 17.85 -10.73
C THR A 269 5.65 18.30 -9.33
N PHE A 270 5.70 17.38 -8.37
CA PHE A 270 5.81 17.73 -6.94
C PHE A 270 7.18 17.42 -6.33
N ALA A 271 7.95 16.50 -6.93
CA ALA A 271 9.26 16.07 -6.43
C ALA A 271 9.28 15.58 -4.96
N VAL A 272 8.12 15.23 -4.38
CA VAL A 272 7.95 14.70 -3.02
C VAL A 272 8.23 13.18 -2.95
N PRO A 273 8.36 12.58 -1.75
CA PRO A 273 8.38 11.13 -1.59
C PRO A 273 7.12 10.48 -2.16
N THR A 274 7.26 9.72 -3.25
CA THR A 274 6.15 9.12 -3.98
C THR A 274 6.17 7.61 -3.82
N PHE A 275 5.04 7.01 -3.48
CA PHE A 275 4.88 5.57 -3.32
C PHE A 275 3.81 5.06 -4.28
N ALA A 276 3.79 3.74 -4.48
CA ALA A 276 2.70 3.09 -5.17
C ALA A 276 2.36 1.75 -4.54
N TYR A 277 1.14 1.29 -4.76
CA TYR A 277 0.71 -0.03 -4.35
C TYR A 277 0.56 -0.92 -5.58
N GLN A 278 1.43 -1.93 -5.73
CA GLN A 278 1.17 -3.05 -6.62
C GLN A 278 0.09 -3.94 -6.02
N VAL A 279 -1.17 -3.68 -6.39
CA VAL A 279 -2.31 -4.19 -5.63
C VAL A 279 -2.56 -5.67 -5.86
N SER A 280 -3.51 -6.22 -5.10
CA SER A 280 -3.84 -7.63 -5.06
C SER A 280 -4.18 -8.22 -6.43
N GLY A 281 -4.90 -7.48 -7.29
CA GLY A 281 -5.24 -7.92 -8.64
C GLY A 281 -4.03 -7.95 -9.57
N GLU A 282 -3.08 -7.03 -9.40
CA GLU A 282 -1.82 -7.05 -10.17
C GLU A 282 -0.97 -8.27 -9.76
N TYR A 283 -0.88 -8.53 -8.45
CA TYR A 283 -0.24 -9.74 -7.92
C TYR A 283 -0.88 -11.02 -8.46
N ALA A 284 -2.21 -11.14 -8.34
CA ALA A 284 -2.94 -12.32 -8.79
C ALA A 284 -2.81 -12.55 -10.30
N MET A 285 -2.88 -11.47 -11.09
CA MET A 285 -2.69 -11.52 -12.54
C MET A 285 -1.30 -12.07 -12.91
N LEU A 286 -0.25 -11.56 -12.27
CA LEU A 286 1.12 -12.05 -12.49
C LEU A 286 1.29 -13.50 -12.01
N MET A 287 0.80 -13.82 -10.81
CA MET A 287 0.88 -15.18 -10.26
C MET A 287 0.17 -16.20 -11.14
N ALA A 288 -1.02 -15.88 -11.68
CA ALA A 288 -1.74 -16.76 -12.59
C ALA A 288 -0.93 -17.05 -13.87
N ALA A 289 -0.37 -16.01 -14.50
CA ALA A 289 0.46 -16.18 -15.69
C ALA A 289 1.75 -16.97 -15.41
N ILE A 290 2.37 -16.75 -14.25
CA ILE A 290 3.56 -17.47 -13.79
C ILE A 290 3.26 -18.95 -13.55
N GLN A 291 2.19 -19.27 -12.82
CA GLN A 291 1.80 -20.64 -12.51
C GLN A 291 1.39 -21.43 -13.76
N ASN A 292 0.84 -20.75 -14.77
CA ASN A 292 0.55 -21.34 -16.08
C ASN A 292 1.78 -21.46 -16.99
N GLY A 293 2.96 -21.03 -16.54
CA GLY A 293 4.20 -21.07 -17.32
C GLY A 293 4.24 -20.08 -18.48
N TRP A 294 3.38 -19.06 -18.50
CA TRP A 294 3.35 -18.04 -19.56
C TRP A 294 4.42 -16.96 -19.36
N LEU A 295 4.83 -16.73 -18.12
CA LEU A 295 5.87 -15.78 -17.75
C LEU A 295 6.97 -16.46 -16.95
N ASP A 296 8.21 -16.05 -17.21
CA ASP A 296 9.34 -16.34 -16.33
C ASP A 296 9.13 -15.62 -14.99
N ARG A 297 9.03 -16.41 -13.92
CA ARG A 297 8.68 -15.94 -12.58
C ARG A 297 9.57 -14.81 -12.08
N ASP A 298 10.86 -15.09 -11.99
CA ASP A 298 11.80 -14.21 -11.31
C ASP A 298 12.03 -12.92 -12.10
N ARG A 299 12.05 -13.03 -13.44
CA ARG A 299 12.15 -11.86 -14.32
C ARG A 299 10.89 -11.00 -14.27
N ALA A 300 9.70 -11.61 -14.36
CA ALA A 300 8.45 -10.85 -14.36
C ALA A 300 8.23 -10.10 -13.04
N ILE A 301 8.52 -10.74 -11.90
CA ILE A 301 8.43 -10.09 -10.58
C ILE A 301 9.34 -8.86 -10.53
N LEU A 302 10.64 -9.03 -10.82
CA LEU A 302 11.59 -7.92 -10.72
C LEU A 302 11.38 -6.83 -11.78
N GLU A 303 10.98 -7.20 -12.99
CA GLU A 303 10.68 -6.23 -14.05
C GLU A 303 9.44 -5.39 -13.71
N SER A 304 8.41 -5.99 -13.12
CA SER A 304 7.24 -5.25 -12.64
C SER A 304 7.62 -4.21 -11.59
N LEU A 305 8.45 -4.58 -10.61
CA LEU A 305 8.90 -3.71 -9.53
C LEU A 305 9.88 -2.62 -10.02
N LEU A 306 10.74 -2.95 -10.99
CA LEU A 306 11.61 -1.98 -11.64
C LEU A 306 10.80 -0.91 -12.40
N ALA A 307 9.63 -1.26 -12.94
CA ALA A 307 8.77 -0.29 -13.64
C ALA A 307 8.29 0.83 -12.70
N PHE A 308 7.92 0.51 -11.46
CA PHE A 308 7.57 1.50 -10.43
C PHE A 308 8.71 2.44 -10.09
N ARG A 309 9.90 1.88 -9.88
CA ARG A 309 11.11 2.67 -9.63
C ARG A 309 11.41 3.62 -10.78
N ARG A 310 11.30 3.12 -12.02
CA ARG A 310 11.51 3.92 -13.23
C ARG A 310 10.45 5.00 -13.39
N ALA A 311 9.20 4.74 -12.99
CA ALA A 311 8.13 5.73 -13.01
C ALA A 311 8.32 6.83 -11.95
N GLY A 312 9.09 6.57 -10.88
CA GLY A 312 9.47 7.58 -9.90
C GLY A 312 9.18 7.25 -8.44
N CYS A 313 8.66 6.05 -8.15
CA CYS A 313 8.34 5.65 -6.77
C CYS A 313 9.60 5.49 -5.91
N ASN A 314 9.66 6.08 -4.73
CA ASN A 314 10.64 5.83 -3.67
C ASN A 314 10.50 4.42 -3.08
N GLY A 315 9.27 3.96 -2.88
CA GLY A 315 8.96 2.61 -2.39
C GLY A 315 7.66 2.07 -2.97
N VAL A 316 7.50 0.74 -2.91
CA VAL A 316 6.37 0.02 -3.49
C VAL A 316 5.80 -0.92 -2.44
N LEU A 317 4.51 -0.79 -2.16
CA LEU A 317 3.76 -1.78 -1.40
C LEU A 317 3.47 -2.94 -2.34
N THR A 318 4.03 -4.12 -2.05
CA THR A 318 3.90 -5.29 -2.92
C THR A 318 3.84 -6.59 -2.14
N TYR A 319 2.93 -7.47 -2.54
CA TYR A 319 2.84 -8.84 -2.03
C TYR A 319 4.03 -9.72 -2.48
N PHE A 320 4.83 -9.26 -3.44
CA PHE A 320 6.09 -9.89 -3.84
C PHE A 320 7.28 -9.46 -2.98
N ALA A 321 7.13 -8.64 -1.94
CA ALA A 321 8.26 -8.03 -1.22
C ALA A 321 9.30 -9.05 -0.74
N VAL A 322 8.87 -10.11 -0.03
CA VAL A 322 9.78 -11.18 0.45
C VAL A 322 10.44 -11.90 -0.72
N GLU A 323 9.68 -12.23 -1.77
CA GLU A 323 10.19 -12.93 -2.94
C GLU A 323 11.21 -12.11 -3.72
N ALA A 324 10.89 -10.84 -4.00
CA ALA A 324 11.76 -9.91 -4.66
C ALA A 324 13.05 -9.67 -3.87
N ALA A 325 12.95 -9.57 -2.53
CA ALA A 325 14.12 -9.42 -1.67
C ALA A 325 15.05 -10.64 -1.74
N ARG A 326 14.52 -11.87 -1.78
CA ARG A 326 15.33 -13.09 -2.03
C ARG A 326 16.06 -13.01 -3.37
N LEU A 327 15.34 -12.67 -4.43
CA LEU A 327 15.89 -12.57 -5.79
C LEU A 327 16.93 -11.46 -5.95
N LEU A 328 16.80 -10.37 -5.18
CA LEU A 328 17.79 -9.28 -5.17
C LEU A 328 19.04 -9.69 -4.40
N ARG A 329 18.92 -10.41 -3.28
CA ARG A 329 20.09 -10.92 -2.55
C ARG A 329 20.88 -11.97 -3.33
N SER A 330 20.21 -12.85 -4.08
CA SER A 330 20.90 -13.90 -4.85
C SER A 330 21.68 -13.36 -6.07
N ARG A 331 21.50 -12.08 -6.42
CA ARG A 331 22.21 -11.39 -7.51
C ARG A 331 23.43 -10.60 -7.03
N LEU A 332 23.62 -10.47 -5.72
CA LEU A 332 24.81 -9.89 -5.08
C LEU A 332 25.89 -10.95 -4.93
#